data_AF-A0A8J7GPF4-F1
#
_entry.id   AF-A0A8J7GPF4-F1
#
_cell.length_a   1.000
_cell.length_b   1.000
_cell.length_c   1.000
_cell.angle_alpha   90.00
_cell.angle_beta   90.00
_cell.angle_gamma   90.00
#
_symmetry.space_group_name_H-M   'P 1'
#
loop_
_entity.id
_entity.type
_entity.pdbx_description
1 polymer ?
#
loop_
_entity_poly.entity_id
_entity_poly.type
_entity_poly.pdbx_seq_one_letter_code
_entity_poly.pdbx_strand_id
1 'polypeptide(L)'
;MDAGVSIRVTTPGYIAHVDYWSGTLLKNDASFKLRPGLAGTCYSFEPVNYPGYYLRHRDGEVWIDPYQGTSLFAYDASWWLETPAWVDR
;
A
#
# COMPACT_ATOMS: atom_id res chain seq x y z
N MET A 1 0.65 3.99 -22.63
CA MET A 1 -0.15 4.71 -21.62
C MET A 1 -0.28 3.74 -20.48
N ASP A 2 0.55 3.91 -19.46
CA ASP A 2 0.64 2.94 -18.37
C ASP A 2 -0.67 2.97 -17.58
N ALA A 3 -1.28 1.80 -17.40
CA ALA A 3 -2.41 1.65 -16.51
C ALA A 3 -1.90 1.88 -15.07
N GLY A 4 -1.96 3.13 -14.63
CA GLY A 4 -1.62 3.49 -13.26
C GLY A 4 -2.62 2.86 -12.31
N VAL A 5 -2.14 2.08 -11.34
CA VAL A 5 -2.94 1.66 -10.20
C VAL A 5 -3.11 2.89 -9.30
N SER A 6 -4.33 3.43 -9.22
CA SER A 6 -4.63 4.57 -8.36
C SER A 6 -5.24 4.12 -7.04
N ILE A 7 -4.61 4.48 -5.92
CA ILE A 7 -5.25 4.42 -4.60
C ILE A 7 -6.04 5.71 -4.43
N ARG A 8 -7.37 5.62 -4.29
CA ARG A 8 -8.22 6.79 -4.03
C ARG A 8 -8.29 7.02 -2.52
N VAL A 9 -7.72 8.13 -2.06
CA VAL A 9 -7.84 8.58 -0.67
C VAL A 9 -9.16 9.31 -0.48
N THR A 10 -9.95 8.92 0.52
CA THR A 10 -11.30 9.44 0.78
C THR A 10 -11.39 10.34 2.02
N THR A 11 -10.36 10.37 2.86
CA THR A 11 -10.30 11.20 4.08
C THR A 11 -9.43 12.45 3.84
N PRO A 12 -9.82 13.66 4.29
CA PRO A 12 -8.99 14.86 4.15
C PRO A 12 -7.64 14.70 4.87
N GLY A 13 -6.56 14.92 4.13
CA GLY A 13 -5.19 14.84 4.62
C GLY A 13 -4.23 15.60 3.70
N TYR A 14 -2.93 15.43 3.92
CA TYR A 14 -1.91 15.97 3.03
C TYR A 14 -1.79 15.11 1.77
N ILE A 15 -2.00 15.71 0.59
CA ILE A 15 -1.77 15.08 -0.71
C ILE A 15 -0.66 15.85 -1.40
N ALA A 16 0.39 15.13 -1.82
CA ALA A 16 1.49 15.69 -2.60
C ALA A 16 1.65 14.93 -3.91
N HIS A 17 2.00 15.67 -4.97
CA HIS A 17 2.42 15.07 -6.23
C HIS A 17 3.84 14.52 -6.09
N VAL A 18 4.06 13.28 -6.54
CA VAL A 18 5.39 12.67 -6.58
C VAL A 18 5.87 12.68 -8.02
N ASP A 19 7.00 13.36 -8.25
CA ASP A 19 7.64 13.49 -9.55
C ASP A 19 9.16 13.42 -9.47
N TYR A 20 9.82 13.70 -10.60
CA TYR A 20 11.27 13.69 -10.71
C TYR A 20 11.97 14.66 -9.73
N TRP A 21 11.36 15.80 -9.43
CA TRP A 21 11.94 16.86 -8.59
C TRP A 21 11.60 16.72 -7.10
N SER A 22 10.70 15.79 -6.77
CA SER A 22 10.35 15.47 -5.40
C SER A 22 11.57 15.04 -4.59
N GLY A 23 11.68 15.57 -3.36
CA GLY A 23 12.75 15.22 -2.44
C GLY A 23 12.72 13.74 -2.04
N THR A 24 13.88 13.22 -1.60
CA THR A 24 14.05 11.81 -1.25
C THR A 24 13.05 11.31 -0.21
N LEU A 25 12.69 12.15 0.77
CA LEU A 25 11.71 11.77 1.81
C LEU A 25 10.34 11.46 1.20
N LEU A 26 9.78 12.38 0.41
CA LEU A 26 8.47 12.20 -0.23
C LEU A 26 8.48 10.99 -1.19
N LYS A 27 9.56 10.79 -1.93
CA LYS A 27 9.71 9.61 -2.80
C LYS A 27 9.67 8.31 -1.99
N ASN A 28 10.35 8.28 -0.84
CA ASN A 28 10.36 7.11 0.03
C ASN A 28 9.01 6.86 0.71
N ASP A 29 8.33 7.92 1.17
CA ASP A 29 6.99 7.84 1.78
C ASP A 29 5.95 7.27 0.80
N ALA A 30 6.15 7.49 -0.50
CA ALA A 30 5.28 6.99 -1.57
C ALA A 30 5.76 5.68 -2.21
N SER A 31 6.82 5.04 -1.69
CA SER A 31 7.41 3.84 -2.29
C SER A 31 7.23 2.61 -1.39
N PHE A 32 6.80 1.50 -2.00
CA PHE A 32 6.57 0.23 -1.31
C PHE A 32 7.30 -0.91 -2.01
N LYS A 33 7.84 -1.83 -1.23
CA LYS A 33 8.32 -3.13 -1.68
C LYS A 33 7.15 -4.09 -1.69
N LEU A 34 6.93 -4.75 -2.83
CA LEU A 34 5.98 -5.86 -2.92
C LEU A 34 6.59 -7.10 -2.25
N ARG A 35 5.86 -7.71 -1.33
CA ARG A 35 6.24 -8.91 -0.59
C ARG A 35 5.23 -10.03 -0.83
N PRO A 36 5.63 -11.32 -0.69
CA PRO A 36 4.65 -12.40 -0.51
C PRO A 36 3.68 -12.02 0.61
N GLY A 37 2.39 -12.28 0.42
CA GLY A 37 1.40 -11.87 1.40
C GLY A 37 1.61 -12.58 2.75
N LEU A 38 1.50 -11.81 3.83
CA LEU A 38 1.73 -12.28 5.19
C LEU A 38 0.75 -13.39 5.60
N ALA A 39 -0.43 -13.46 4.96
CA ALA A 39 -1.40 -14.54 5.14
C ALA A 39 -1.05 -15.84 4.39
N GLY A 40 0.10 -15.90 3.72
CA GLY A 40 0.53 -17.05 2.92
C GLY A 40 -0.05 -17.10 1.49
N THR A 41 -0.86 -16.10 1.12
CA THR A 41 -1.42 -15.90 -0.22
C THR A 41 -1.40 -14.41 -0.54
N CYS A 42 -1.69 -14.02 -1.79
CA CYS A 42 -1.76 -12.60 -2.20
C CYS A 42 -0.41 -11.87 -2.07
N TYR A 43 -0.46 -10.53 -1.92
CA TYR A 43 0.71 -9.68 -1.72
C TYR A 43 0.56 -8.79 -0.49
N SER A 44 1.69 -8.43 0.11
CA SER A 44 1.78 -7.40 1.15
C SER A 44 2.70 -6.27 0.70
N PHE A 45 2.43 -5.06 1.15
CA PHE A 45 3.19 -3.86 0.77
C PHE A 45 3.97 -3.32 1.98
N GLU A 46 5.29 -3.38 1.90
CA GLU A 46 6.21 -2.88 2.93
C GLU A 46 6.79 -1.52 2.51
N PRO A 47 6.59 -0.42 3.25
CA PRO A 47 7.15 0.88 2.91
C PRO A 47 8.69 0.84 2.83
N VAL A 48 9.28 1.58 1.89
CA VAL A 48 10.74 1.56 1.69
C VAL A 48 11.50 2.12 2.89
N ASN A 49 10.96 3.16 3.54
CA ASN A 49 11.57 3.83 4.69
C ASN A 49 11.18 3.26 6.06
N TYR A 50 10.24 2.31 6.12
CA TYR A 50 9.85 1.64 7.36
C TYR A 50 9.87 0.11 7.21
N PRO A 51 11.06 -0.53 7.13
CA PRO A 51 11.15 -1.98 7.11
C PRO A 51 10.50 -2.62 8.34
N GLY A 52 9.76 -3.70 8.13
CA GLY A 52 8.96 -4.37 9.17
C GLY A 52 7.57 -3.78 9.40
N TYR A 53 7.20 -2.72 8.66
CA TYR A 53 5.85 -2.16 8.64
C TYR A 53 5.12 -2.58 7.37
N TYR A 54 3.79 -2.57 7.40
CA TYR A 54 2.98 -2.97 6.25
C TYR A 54 1.71 -2.11 6.11
N LEU A 55 1.29 -1.90 4.87
CA LEU A 55 -0.07 -1.41 4.59
C LEU A 55 -1.09 -2.47 5.00
N ARG A 56 -2.03 -2.08 5.84
CA ARG A 56 -3.13 -2.94 6.28
C ARG A 56 -4.44 -2.18 6.40
N HIS A 57 -5.53 -2.91 6.30
CA HIS A 57 -6.85 -2.40 6.63
C HIS A 57 -7.10 -2.43 8.16
N ARG A 58 -7.65 -1.37 8.73
CA ARG A 58 -8.20 -1.33 10.10
C ARG A 58 -9.35 -0.34 10.16
N ASP A 59 -10.47 -0.72 10.78
CA ASP A 59 -11.55 0.20 11.11
C ASP A 59 -12.09 1.01 9.90
N GLY A 60 -12.06 0.43 8.70
CA GLY A 60 -12.50 1.09 7.46
C GLY A 60 -11.45 1.98 6.79
N GLU A 61 -10.22 1.98 7.30
CA GLU A 61 -9.11 2.80 6.80
C GLU A 61 -7.89 1.95 6.43
N VAL A 62 -6.96 2.55 5.69
CA VAL A 62 -5.67 1.93 5.36
C VAL A 62 -4.57 2.60 6.17
N TRP A 63 -3.85 1.80 6.95
CA TRP A 63 -2.80 2.24 7.87
C TRP A 63 -1.47 1.59 7.52
N ILE A 64 -0.37 2.25 7.88
CA ILE A 64 0.97 1.65 7.94
C ILE A 64 1.28 1.35 9.40
N ASP A 65 1.38 0.08 9.74
CA ASP A 65 1.64 -0.36 11.12
C ASP A 65 2.78 -1.38 11.18
N PRO A 66 3.48 -1.49 12.32
CA PRO A 66 4.52 -2.50 12.49
C PRO A 66 3.90 -3.90 12.53
N TYR A 67 4.53 -4.86 11.86
CA TYR A 67 4.04 -6.25 11.86
C TYR A 67 4.00 -6.83 13.28
N GLN A 68 2.83 -7.34 13.67
CA GLN A 68 2.59 -7.85 15.02
C GLN A 68 2.69 -9.37 15.14
N GLY A 69 2.96 -10.10 14.04
CA GLY A 69 3.05 -11.56 14.08
C GLY A 69 1.71 -12.28 14.28
N THR A 70 0.59 -11.58 14.23
CA THR A 70 -0.75 -12.16 14.42
C THR A 70 -1.39 -12.54 13.10
N SER A 71 -2.26 -13.55 13.13
CA SER A 71 -3.04 -13.96 11.95
C SER A 71 -3.95 -12.83 11.46
N LEU A 72 -4.59 -12.09 12.37
CA LEU A 72 -5.43 -10.95 12.02
C LEU A 72 -4.65 -9.90 11.23
N PHE A 73 -3.47 -9.50 11.73
CA PHE A 73 -2.64 -8.55 11.00
C PHE A 73 -2.23 -9.10 9.63
N ALA A 74 -1.84 -10.37 9.57
CA ALA A 74 -1.44 -11.01 8.32
C ALA A 74 -2.56 -10.98 7.26
N TYR A 75 -3.81 -11.22 7.66
CA TYR A 75 -4.97 -11.09 6.77
C TYR A 75 -5.26 -9.64 6.39
N ASP A 76 -5.27 -8.73 7.36
CA ASP A 76 -5.51 -7.29 7.12
C ASP A 76 -4.48 -6.63 6.20
N ALA A 77 -3.26 -7.17 6.17
CA ALA A 77 -2.12 -6.67 5.39
C ALA A 77 -1.88 -7.43 4.07
N SER A 78 -2.79 -8.31 3.66
CA SER A 78 -2.68 -9.10 2.42
C SER A 78 -3.78 -8.69 1.43
N TRP A 79 -3.37 -8.33 0.21
CA TRP A 79 -4.24 -7.72 -0.79
C TRP A 79 -4.21 -8.50 -2.10
N TRP A 80 -5.38 -8.78 -2.66
CA TRP A 80 -5.51 -9.35 -4.00
C TRP A 80 -5.22 -8.30 -5.07
N LEU A 81 -4.50 -8.71 -6.12
CA LEU A 81 -4.38 -7.91 -7.32
C LEU A 81 -5.57 -8.23 -8.21
N GLU A 82 -6.43 -7.24 -8.41
CA GLU A 82 -7.58 -7.36 -9.30
C GLU A 82 -7.36 -6.49 -10.54
N THR A 83 -7.82 -6.96 -11.69
CA THR A 83 -7.94 -6.11 -12.88
C THR A 83 -8.99 -5.04 -12.61
N PRO A 84 -8.71 -3.74 -12.86
CA PRO A 84 -9.70 -2.71 -12.60
C PRO A 84 -10.94 -2.88 -13.50
N ALA A 85 -12.14 -2.80 -12.91
CA ALA A 85 -13.43 -3.00 -13.59
C ALA A 85 -13.81 -1.90 -14.61
N TRP A 86 -12.88 -1.03 -14.97
CA TRP A 86 -13.03 0.00 -16.01
C TRP A 86 -12.08 -0.23 -17.19
N VAL A 87 -11.28 -1.29 -17.17
CA VAL A 87 -10.36 -1.64 -18.25
C VAL A 87 -11.06 -2.46 -19.36
N ASP A 88 -12.30 -2.93 -19.11
CA ASP A 88 -13.12 -3.74 -20.02
C ASP A 88 -14.32 -3.01 -20.65
N ARG A 89 -14.36 -1.66 -20.58
CA ARG A 89 -15.39 -0.83 -21.24
C ARG A 89 -14.84 0.01 -22.38
#